data_AF-A0A3D0LA68-F1
#
_entry.id   AF-A0A3D0LA68-F1
#
_cell.length_a   1.000
_cell.length_b   1.000
_cell.length_c   1.000
_cell.angle_alpha   90.00
_cell.angle_beta   90.00
_cell.angle_gamma   90.00
#
_symmetry.space_group_name_H-M   'P 1'
#
loop_
_entity.id
_entity.type
_entity.pdbx_description
1 polymer ?
#
loop_
_entity_poly.entity_id
_entity_poly.type
_entity_poly.pdbx_seq_one_letter_code
_entity_poly.pdbx_strand_id
1 'polypeptide(L)'
;MSFSIEKLNGTAYLSFPEMKDLLISEFDTRFGINLKGREDFGDLIYTETECENITPVTETIADGNEKIIRYEAEGIPYWCRCAMLDPVKIHFDSIGDAAQALKQFQRSWAPYQYTLFRRASLVQEKLPYVNLKNRDFPFSIPHSAIGLYTMTDEHTMIASPKTNSCLPAGTIIWNEDHTNP
;
A
#
# COMPACT_ATOMS: atom_id res chain seq x y z
N MET A 1 2.04 24.20 10.25
CA MET A 1 1.93 22.83 9.71
C MET A 1 2.68 22.86 8.40
N SER A 2 3.76 22.12 8.31
CA SER A 2 4.68 22.18 7.16
C SER A 2 4.82 20.78 6.58
N PHE A 3 3.84 20.43 5.75
CA PHE A 3 3.97 19.33 4.82
C PHE A 3 3.48 19.77 3.44
N SER A 4 4.04 19.17 2.40
CA SER A 4 3.58 19.32 1.02
C SER A 4 3.25 17.95 0.45
N ILE A 5 2.31 17.94 -0.49
CA ILE A 5 1.84 16.74 -1.17
C ILE A 5 2.04 16.98 -2.66
N GLU A 6 2.84 16.13 -3.28
CA GLU A 6 3.08 16.10 -4.71
C GLU A 6 2.39 14.87 -5.30
N LYS A 7 1.58 15.08 -6.33
CA LYS A 7 0.95 13.98 -7.06
C LYS A 7 2.00 13.34 -7.97
N LEU A 8 2.13 12.02 -7.88
CA LEU A 8 2.98 11.25 -8.80
C LEU A 8 2.12 10.73 -9.96
N ASN A 9 2.62 10.89 -11.18
CA ASN A 9 2.03 10.34 -12.40
C ASN A 9 2.63 8.95 -12.61
N GLY A 10 1.90 7.89 -12.25
CA GLY A 10 2.42 6.53 -12.29
C GLY A 10 1.83 5.63 -11.21
N THR A 11 2.42 4.44 -11.08
CA THR A 11 1.96 3.39 -10.18
C THR A 11 3.14 2.85 -9.39
N ALA A 12 2.94 2.53 -8.11
CA ALA A 12 3.93 1.77 -7.34
C ALA A 12 3.43 0.36 -7.03
N TYR A 13 4.30 -0.63 -7.14
CA TYR A 13 3.97 -2.05 -7.04
C TYR A 13 4.80 -2.66 -5.93
N LEU A 14 4.13 -3.13 -4.87
CA LEU A 14 4.79 -3.81 -3.77
C LEU A 14 4.83 -5.31 -4.09
N SER A 15 6.02 -5.87 -4.24
CA SER A 15 6.15 -7.31 -4.46
C SER A 15 5.83 -8.10 -3.19
N PHE A 16 5.53 -9.40 -3.37
CA PHE A 16 5.70 -10.35 -2.28
C PHE A 16 7.17 -10.35 -1.79
N PRO A 17 7.42 -10.66 -0.51
CA PRO A 17 8.79 -10.80 0.01
C PRO A 17 9.62 -11.72 -0.88
N GLU A 18 10.85 -11.32 -1.20
CA GLU A 18 11.79 -12.07 -2.04
C GLU A 18 11.37 -12.26 -3.51
N MET A 19 10.22 -11.73 -3.93
CA MET A 19 9.69 -11.89 -5.30
C MET A 19 9.88 -10.64 -6.18
N LYS A 20 10.69 -9.66 -5.74
CA LYS A 20 10.89 -8.40 -6.47
C LYS A 20 11.45 -8.62 -7.88
N ASP A 21 12.40 -9.54 -8.04
CA ASP A 21 12.99 -9.82 -9.36
C ASP A 21 11.99 -10.49 -10.30
N LEU A 22 11.10 -11.34 -9.77
CA LEU A 22 10.01 -11.93 -10.54
C LEU A 22 8.97 -10.88 -10.95
N LEU A 23 8.64 -9.94 -10.05
CA LEU A 23 7.81 -8.78 -10.36
C LEU A 23 8.41 -7.97 -11.52
N ILE A 24 9.69 -7.62 -11.43
CA ILE A 24 10.39 -6.85 -12.48
C ILE A 24 10.41 -7.64 -13.81
N SER A 25 10.67 -8.94 -13.76
CA SER A 25 10.67 -9.81 -14.94
C SER A 25 9.28 -9.91 -15.58
N GLU A 26 8.21 -9.87 -14.78
CA GLU A 26 6.83 -9.95 -15.29
C GLU A 26 6.45 -8.71 -16.12
N PHE A 27 6.94 -7.51 -15.74
CA PHE A 27 6.72 -6.29 -16.52
C PHE A 27 7.23 -6.41 -17.96
N ASP A 28 8.44 -6.93 -18.14
CA ASP A 28 9.02 -7.13 -19.47
C ASP A 28 8.33 -8.28 -20.21
N THR A 29 8.21 -9.44 -19.57
CA THR A 29 7.77 -10.67 -20.24
C THR A 29 6.27 -10.71 -20.56
N ARG A 30 5.42 -10.16 -19.69
CA ARG A 30 3.96 -10.23 -19.82
C ARG A 30 3.35 -8.93 -20.34
N PHE A 31 3.89 -7.80 -19.91
CA PHE A 31 3.32 -6.49 -20.24
C PHE A 31 4.12 -5.75 -21.32
N GLY A 32 5.33 -6.21 -21.68
CA GLY A 32 6.19 -5.51 -22.64
C GLY A 32 6.66 -4.14 -22.14
N ILE A 33 6.60 -3.90 -20.82
CA ILE A 33 6.94 -2.63 -20.19
C ILE A 33 8.38 -2.69 -19.70
N ASN A 34 9.23 -1.83 -20.26
CA ASN A 34 10.58 -1.63 -19.74
C ASN A 34 10.55 -0.64 -18.58
N LEU A 35 10.87 -1.11 -17.36
CA LEU A 35 10.93 -0.29 -16.15
C LEU A 35 12.20 0.58 -16.06
N LYS A 36 12.60 1.22 -17.17
CA LYS A 36 13.77 2.13 -17.18
C LYS A 36 13.42 3.39 -16.40
N GLY A 37 14.29 3.79 -15.48
CA GLY A 37 14.06 4.97 -14.65
C GLY A 37 13.10 4.75 -13.47
N ARG A 38 12.73 3.50 -13.18
CA ARG A 38 11.99 3.18 -11.95
C ARG A 38 12.75 3.60 -10.70
N GLU A 39 12.00 3.94 -9.65
CA GLU A 39 12.53 4.15 -8.31
C GLU A 39 12.24 2.92 -7.43
N ASP A 40 13.24 2.48 -6.68
CA ASP A 40 13.15 1.29 -5.83
C ASP A 40 13.19 1.70 -4.35
N PHE A 41 12.14 1.34 -3.62
CA PHE A 41 11.99 1.56 -2.18
C PHE A 41 11.87 0.20 -1.49
N GLY A 42 12.98 -0.53 -1.39
CA GLY A 42 12.95 -1.95 -0.98
C GLY A 42 12.26 -2.82 -2.03
N ASP A 43 11.19 -3.51 -1.64
CA ASP A 43 10.31 -4.35 -2.47
C ASP A 43 9.21 -3.55 -3.20
N LEU A 44 9.05 -2.27 -2.86
CA LEU A 44 8.15 -1.37 -3.57
C LEU A 44 8.91 -0.74 -4.74
N ILE A 45 8.41 -0.93 -5.96
CA ILE A 45 8.95 -0.27 -7.16
C ILE A 45 7.95 0.77 -7.65
N TYR A 46 8.41 1.97 -7.98
CA TYR A 46 7.61 3.02 -8.60
C TYR A 46 8.05 3.21 -10.05
N THR A 47 7.08 3.34 -10.95
CA THR A 47 7.30 3.67 -12.36
C THR A 47 6.29 4.74 -12.79
N GLU A 48 6.67 5.58 -13.75
CA GLU A 48 5.79 6.58 -14.36
C GLU A 48 4.72 5.97 -15.29
N THR A 49 4.54 4.65 -15.23
CA THR A 49 3.48 3.94 -15.95
C THR A 49 2.23 3.86 -15.09
N GLU A 50 1.13 4.43 -15.59
CA GLU A 50 -0.17 4.37 -14.92
C GLU A 50 -0.89 3.06 -15.23
N CYS A 51 -1.53 2.47 -14.23
CA CYS A 51 -2.49 1.41 -14.44
C CYS A 51 -3.76 1.95 -15.10
N GLU A 52 -4.33 1.18 -16.02
CA GLU A 52 -5.56 1.53 -16.72
C GLU A 52 -6.80 0.98 -16.01
N ASN A 53 -7.97 1.51 -16.35
CA ASN A 53 -9.28 1.01 -15.90
C ASN A 53 -9.43 0.89 -14.38
N ILE A 54 -8.88 1.87 -13.63
CA ILE A 54 -9.00 1.91 -12.17
C ILE A 54 -10.47 2.11 -11.77
N THR A 55 -11.07 1.10 -11.14
CA THR A 55 -12.47 1.10 -10.72
C THR A 55 -12.59 0.76 -9.23
N PRO A 56 -13.48 1.43 -8.47
CA PRO A 56 -13.72 1.07 -7.09
C PRO A 56 -14.53 -0.23 -7.01
N VAL A 57 -14.12 -1.14 -6.14
CA VAL A 57 -14.92 -2.29 -5.73
C VAL A 57 -15.65 -1.91 -4.46
N THR A 58 -16.98 -1.97 -4.48
CA THR A 58 -17.84 -1.63 -3.34
C THR A 58 -18.53 -2.86 -2.76
N GLU A 59 -18.92 -2.74 -1.50
CA GLU A 59 -19.78 -3.69 -0.81
C GLU A 59 -20.89 -2.94 -0.07
N THR A 60 -22.09 -3.52 -0.07
CA THR A 60 -23.22 -2.98 0.68
C THR A 60 -23.06 -3.27 2.16
N ILE A 61 -23.00 -2.23 2.98
CA ILE A 61 -22.92 -2.35 4.43
C ILE A 61 -24.34 -2.33 5.05
N ALA A 62 -24.44 -2.66 6.34
CA ALA A 62 -25.71 -2.95 7.03
C ALA A 62 -26.74 -1.80 7.02
N ASP A 63 -26.32 -0.56 6.81
CA ASP A 63 -27.17 0.64 6.69
C ASP A 63 -27.66 0.88 5.25
N GLY A 64 -27.33 -0.01 4.31
CA GLY A 64 -27.70 0.08 2.89
C GLY A 64 -26.76 0.94 2.05
N ASN A 65 -25.73 1.57 2.65
CA ASN A 65 -24.75 2.35 1.91
C ASN A 65 -23.71 1.46 1.24
N GLU A 66 -23.15 1.93 0.13
CA GLU A 66 -21.99 1.29 -0.49
C GLU A 66 -20.70 1.80 0.13
N LYS A 67 -19.78 0.87 0.41
CA LYS A 67 -18.45 1.18 0.93
C LYS A 67 -17.38 0.60 0.02
N ILE A 68 -16.40 1.41 -0.33
CA ILE A 68 -15.24 0.97 -1.10
C ILE A 68 -14.39 0.02 -0.24
N ILE A 69 -14.13 -1.17 -0.75
CA ILE A 69 -13.30 -2.19 -0.10
C ILE A 69 -11.89 -2.24 -0.69
N ARG A 70 -11.73 -2.01 -1.99
CA ARG A 70 -10.45 -1.93 -2.72
C ARG A 70 -10.70 -1.29 -4.08
N TYR A 71 -9.65 -1.17 -4.88
CA TYR A 71 -9.74 -0.81 -6.28
C TYR A 71 -9.30 -1.98 -7.16
N GLU A 72 -9.85 -2.09 -8.35
CA GLU A 72 -9.37 -2.97 -9.39
C GLU A 72 -8.76 -2.12 -10.51
N ALA A 73 -7.74 -2.64 -11.17
CA ALA A 73 -7.10 -2.00 -12.30
C ALA A 73 -6.50 -3.06 -13.22
N GLU A 74 -6.36 -2.73 -14.49
CA GLU A 74 -5.67 -3.58 -15.45
C GLU A 74 -4.15 -3.40 -15.36
N GLY A 75 -3.41 -4.40 -15.83
CA GLY A 75 -1.96 -4.32 -15.85
C GLY A 75 -1.27 -4.53 -14.50
N ILE A 76 -1.97 -5.05 -13.48
CA ILE A 76 -1.33 -5.41 -12.21
C ILE A 76 -0.61 -6.76 -12.36
N PRO A 77 0.71 -6.83 -12.09
CA PRO A 77 1.46 -8.09 -12.14
C PRO A 77 1.04 -9.08 -11.06
N TYR A 78 1.18 -10.38 -11.31
CA TYR A 78 0.91 -11.46 -10.36
C TYR A 78 1.81 -11.42 -9.14
N TRP A 79 3.08 -11.03 -9.31
CA TRP A 79 4.02 -10.93 -8.18
C TRP A 79 3.84 -9.65 -7.36
N CYS A 80 2.86 -8.80 -7.70
CA CYS A 80 2.48 -7.62 -6.94
C CYS A 80 1.40 -7.99 -5.91
N ARG A 81 1.75 -7.92 -4.62
CA ARG A 81 0.78 -8.14 -3.54
C ARG A 81 -0.09 -6.91 -3.25
N CYS A 82 0.42 -5.71 -3.53
CA CYS A 82 -0.31 -4.46 -3.32
C CYS A 82 0.19 -3.39 -4.29
N ALA A 83 -0.68 -2.90 -5.16
CA ALA A 83 -0.41 -1.79 -6.05
C ALA A 83 -0.95 -0.49 -5.43
N MET A 84 -0.12 0.55 -5.40
CA MET A 84 -0.46 1.95 -5.16
C MET A 84 -0.92 2.58 -6.48
N LEU A 85 -2.24 2.71 -6.66
CA LEU A 85 -2.86 3.14 -7.92
C LEU A 85 -3.00 4.65 -8.04
N ASP A 86 -2.82 5.38 -6.94
CA ASP A 86 -2.90 6.83 -6.89
C ASP A 86 -1.77 7.36 -5.98
N PRO A 87 -0.49 7.15 -6.35
CA PRO A 87 0.62 7.49 -5.46
C PRO A 87 0.82 9.00 -5.37
N VAL A 88 1.26 9.43 -4.20
CA VAL A 88 1.67 10.80 -3.86
C VAL A 88 3.00 10.75 -3.11
N LYS A 89 3.85 11.75 -3.33
CA LYS A 89 5.04 12.00 -2.53
C LYS A 89 4.69 13.06 -1.49
N ILE A 90 4.99 12.80 -0.23
CA ILE A 90 4.66 13.68 0.89
C ILE A 90 5.96 14.09 1.56
N HIS A 91 6.22 15.39 1.61
CA HIS A 91 7.32 15.97 2.38
C HIS A 91 6.80 16.57 3.68
N PHE A 92 7.54 16.42 4.78
CA PHE A 92 7.10 16.83 6.11
C PHE A 92 8.25 17.01 7.10
N ASP A 93 8.06 17.88 8.08
CA ASP A 93 9.12 18.20 9.05
C ASP A 93 9.05 17.36 10.35
N SER A 94 7.91 16.73 10.64
CA SER A 94 7.73 15.96 11.88
C SER A 94 6.85 14.71 11.72
N ILE A 95 6.93 13.79 12.67
CA ILE A 95 6.03 12.63 12.77
C ILE A 95 4.55 13.06 12.84
N GLY A 96 4.29 14.21 13.49
CA GLY A 96 2.94 14.77 13.57
C GLY A 96 2.42 15.19 12.21
N ASP A 97 3.24 15.91 11.43
CA ASP A 97 2.91 16.35 10.08
C ASP A 97 2.69 15.17 9.14
N ALA A 98 3.56 14.15 9.18
CA ALA A 98 3.39 12.90 8.44
C ALA A 98 2.02 12.23 8.68
N ALA A 99 1.69 11.99 9.96
CA ALA A 99 0.43 11.34 10.31
C ALA A 99 -0.77 12.22 9.93
N GLN A 100 -0.64 13.55 10.01
CA GLN A 100 -1.68 14.48 9.60
C GLN A 100 -1.90 14.46 8.09
N ALA A 101 -0.84 14.46 7.29
CA ALA A 101 -0.92 14.40 5.83
C ALA A 101 -1.66 13.12 5.37
N LEU A 102 -1.34 11.96 5.95
CA LEU A 102 -2.05 10.71 5.68
C LEU A 102 -3.54 10.78 6.08
N LYS A 103 -3.85 11.35 7.25
CA LYS A 103 -5.22 11.53 7.74
C LYS A 103 -6.08 12.45 6.87
N GLN A 104 -5.49 13.32 6.05
CA GLN A 104 -6.25 14.16 5.10
C GLN A 104 -6.88 13.33 3.98
N PHE A 105 -6.29 12.21 3.59
CA PHE A 105 -6.87 11.34 2.56
C PHE A 105 -7.87 10.34 3.14
N GLN A 106 -7.47 9.61 4.18
CA GLN A 106 -8.32 8.58 4.79
C GLN A 106 -7.86 8.18 6.20
N ARG A 107 -8.67 7.34 6.86
CA ARG A 107 -8.40 6.85 8.22
C ARG A 107 -7.55 5.58 8.25
N SER A 108 -7.67 4.71 7.25
CA SER A 108 -7.06 3.38 7.24
C SER A 108 -5.75 3.37 6.45
N TRP A 109 -4.65 3.07 7.13
CA TRP A 109 -3.31 3.09 6.55
C TRP A 109 -2.46 1.94 7.05
N ALA A 110 -1.85 1.22 6.12
CA ALA A 110 -0.85 0.20 6.37
C ALA A 110 0.56 0.75 6.08
N PRO A 111 1.53 0.51 6.96
CA PRO A 111 2.93 0.78 6.68
C PRO A 111 3.53 -0.36 5.86
N TYR A 112 4.36 -0.02 4.88
CA TYR A 112 5.44 -0.88 4.38
C TYR A 112 6.77 -0.28 4.83
N GLN A 113 7.62 -1.09 5.48
CA GLN A 113 8.88 -0.63 6.08
C GLN A 113 10.05 -1.41 5.48
N TYR A 114 10.86 -0.74 4.67
CA TYR A 114 12.16 -1.23 4.20
C TYR A 114 13.33 -0.47 4.83
N THR A 115 13.02 0.69 5.43
CA THR A 115 13.96 1.58 6.12
C THR A 115 13.21 2.35 7.22
N LEU A 116 13.95 3.08 8.07
CA LEU A 116 13.40 4.00 9.08
C LEU A 116 12.33 3.39 9.99
N PHE A 117 12.48 2.10 10.33
CA PHE A 117 11.50 1.29 11.08
C PHE A 117 10.93 2.02 12.31
N ARG A 118 11.80 2.58 13.16
CA ARG A 118 11.38 3.31 14.36
C ARG A 118 10.50 4.51 14.04
N ARG A 119 10.84 5.25 12.99
CA ARG A 119 10.16 6.48 12.57
C ARG A 119 8.79 6.15 11.96
N ALA A 120 8.74 5.11 11.12
CA ALA A 120 7.50 4.61 10.56
C ALA A 120 6.56 4.08 11.64
N SER A 121 7.07 3.38 12.67
CA SER A 121 6.27 2.96 13.82
C SER A 121 5.69 4.16 14.59
N LEU A 122 6.47 5.23 14.81
CA LEU A 122 5.97 6.46 15.44
C LEU A 122 4.87 7.14 14.61
N VAL A 123 4.95 7.11 13.28
CA VAL A 123 3.87 7.59 12.41
C VAL A 123 2.64 6.71 12.59
N GLN A 124 2.79 5.39 12.54
CA GLN A 124 1.68 4.43 12.72
C GLN A 124 0.98 4.60 14.08
N GLU A 125 1.72 4.84 15.17
CA GLU A 125 1.18 5.12 16.51
C GLU A 125 0.27 6.36 16.55
N LYS A 126 0.44 7.32 15.62
CA LYS A 126 -0.37 8.55 15.52
C LYS A 126 -1.57 8.45 14.55
N LEU A 127 -1.69 7.33 13.83
CA LEU A 127 -2.79 7.06 12.90
C LEU A 127 -3.93 6.34 13.62
N PRO A 128 -5.17 6.40 13.08
CA PRO A 128 -6.25 5.53 13.56
C PRO A 128 -5.82 4.07 13.53
N TYR A 129 -6.24 3.30 14.54
CA TYR A 129 -5.82 1.91 14.70
C TYR A 129 -6.20 1.05 13.50
N VAL A 130 -5.21 0.36 12.95
CA VAL A 130 -5.36 -0.74 12.00
C VAL A 130 -4.74 -1.97 12.65
N ASN A 131 -5.45 -3.10 12.59
CA ASN A 131 -4.91 -4.33 13.14
C ASN A 131 -3.86 -4.93 12.17
N LEU A 132 -2.60 -4.83 12.56
CA LEU A 132 -1.42 -5.33 11.82
C LEU A 132 -0.86 -6.63 12.42
N LYS A 133 -1.57 -7.25 13.39
CA LYS A 133 -1.12 -8.48 14.03
C LYS A 133 -1.32 -9.69 13.11
N ASN A 134 -0.54 -10.74 13.38
CA ASN A 134 -0.77 -12.07 12.83
C ASN A 134 -2.21 -12.53 13.14
N ARG A 135 -2.75 -13.37 12.27
CA ARG A 135 -4.14 -13.81 12.28
C ARG A 135 -4.25 -15.30 12.53
N ASP A 136 -5.27 -15.70 13.27
CA ASP A 136 -5.66 -17.10 13.41
C ASP A 136 -6.65 -17.47 12.30
N PHE A 137 -6.65 -18.73 11.88
CA PHE A 137 -7.64 -19.25 10.95
C PHE A 137 -8.84 -19.84 11.73
N PRO A 138 -10.10 -19.65 11.30
CA PRO A 138 -10.54 -18.86 10.13
C PRO A 138 -10.53 -17.35 10.37
N PHE A 139 -10.21 -16.57 9.32
CA PHE A 139 -10.18 -15.10 9.38
C PHE A 139 -11.10 -14.48 8.33
N SER A 140 -11.95 -13.54 8.76
CA SER A 140 -12.77 -12.73 7.86
C SER A 140 -11.96 -11.58 7.27
N ILE A 141 -11.98 -11.45 5.94
CA ILE A 141 -11.27 -10.40 5.22
C ILE A 141 -11.86 -9.01 5.59
N PRO A 142 -11.03 -7.97 5.77
CA PRO A 142 -11.54 -6.63 6.06
C PRO A 142 -12.42 -6.05 4.94
N HIS A 143 -13.55 -5.47 5.34
CA HIS A 143 -14.53 -4.81 4.45
C HIS A 143 -14.30 -3.28 4.40
N SER A 144 -13.04 -2.86 4.31
CA SER A 144 -12.67 -1.44 4.20
C SER A 144 -11.44 -1.29 3.33
N ALA A 145 -11.45 -0.29 2.44
CA ALA A 145 -10.23 0.13 1.77
C ALA A 145 -9.14 0.53 2.78
N ILE A 146 -7.89 0.29 2.39
CA ILE A 146 -6.72 0.63 3.17
C ILE A 146 -5.66 1.24 2.27
N GLY A 147 -5.17 2.42 2.65
CA GLY A 147 -4.03 3.04 1.99
C GLY A 147 -2.73 2.35 2.36
N LEU A 148 -1.72 2.50 1.52
CA LEU A 148 -0.36 2.03 1.77
C LEU A 148 0.58 3.23 1.80
N TYR A 149 1.51 3.27 2.75
CA TYR A 149 2.59 4.25 2.75
C TYR A 149 3.93 3.59 3.08
N THR A 150 5.01 4.16 2.56
CA THR A 150 6.37 3.81 2.94
C THR A 150 7.26 5.04 3.04
N MET A 151 8.14 5.03 4.03
CA MET A 151 9.07 6.12 4.26
C MET A 151 10.27 5.97 3.35
N THR A 152 10.55 6.99 2.55
CA THR A 152 11.71 6.98 1.65
C THR A 152 12.94 7.61 2.29
N ASP A 153 12.72 8.61 3.17
CA ASP A 153 13.76 9.24 3.99
C ASP A 153 13.18 9.89 5.28
N GLU A 154 14.03 10.63 6.01
CA GLU A 154 13.70 11.30 7.28
C GLU A 154 12.70 12.45 7.16
N HIS A 155 12.31 12.86 5.97
CA HIS A 155 11.37 13.95 5.71
C HIS A 155 10.43 13.68 4.52
N THR A 156 10.49 12.49 3.92
CA THR A 156 9.72 12.13 2.73
C THR A 156 9.12 10.73 2.85
N MET A 157 7.92 10.57 2.30
CA MET A 157 7.29 9.27 2.09
C MET A 157 6.57 9.22 0.75
N ILE A 158 6.39 8.01 0.22
CA ILE A 158 5.40 7.75 -0.83
C ILE A 158 4.19 7.10 -0.18
N ALA A 159 3.00 7.55 -0.55
CA ALA A 159 1.74 7.03 -0.04
C ALA A 159 0.71 6.92 -1.15
N SER A 160 -0.24 6.01 -1.02
CA SER A 160 -1.40 5.97 -1.92
C SER A 160 -2.67 5.61 -1.16
N PRO A 161 -3.72 6.44 -1.26
CA PRO A 161 -4.99 6.09 -0.65
C PRO A 161 -5.75 5.02 -1.43
N LYS A 162 -5.48 4.87 -2.74
CA LYS A 162 -6.13 3.88 -3.59
C LYS A 162 -5.19 2.70 -3.82
N THR A 163 -5.56 1.55 -3.28
CA THR A 163 -4.80 0.31 -3.44
C THR A 163 -5.66 -0.81 -3.98
N ASN A 164 -5.04 -1.81 -4.58
CA ASN A 164 -5.75 -2.97 -5.11
C ASN A 164 -6.07 -4.06 -4.06
N SER A 165 -5.81 -3.79 -2.78
CA SER A 165 -5.95 -4.75 -1.69
C SER A 165 -6.65 -4.12 -0.49
N CYS A 166 -7.58 -4.86 0.12
CA CYS A 166 -8.16 -4.51 1.43
C CYS A 166 -7.30 -5.00 2.62
N LEU A 167 -6.28 -5.81 2.34
CA LEU A 167 -5.33 -6.32 3.33
C LEU A 167 -4.19 -5.33 3.55
N PRO A 168 -3.76 -5.08 4.80
CA PRO A 168 -2.61 -4.24 5.08
C PRO A 168 -1.38 -4.67 4.28
N ALA A 169 -0.86 -3.78 3.44
CA ALA A 169 0.26 -4.05 2.53
C ALA A 169 0.10 -5.32 1.67
N GLY A 170 -1.13 -5.74 1.39
CA GLY A 170 -1.40 -6.93 0.57
C GLY A 170 -1.02 -8.25 1.23
N THR A 171 -0.97 -8.33 2.57
CA THR A 171 -0.51 -9.55 3.25
C THR A 171 -1.36 -9.93 4.45
N ILE A 172 -1.54 -11.24 4.62
CA ILE A 172 -2.00 -11.88 5.85
C ILE A 172 -0.86 -12.77 6.33
N ILE A 173 -0.42 -12.56 7.57
CA ILE A 173 0.51 -13.45 8.25
C ILE A 173 -0.31 -14.28 9.22
N TRP A 174 -0.21 -15.60 9.12
CA TRP A 174 -0.96 -16.52 9.96
C TRP A 174 -0.14 -16.90 11.21
N ASN A 175 -0.84 -17.08 12.33
CA ASN A 175 -0.31 -17.91 13.41
C ASN A 175 -0.52 -19.35 13.00
N GLU A 176 0.57 -20.06 12.74
CA GLU A 176 0.48 -21.48 12.43
C GLU A 176 0.05 -22.26 13.67
N ASP A 177 -1.03 -23.03 13.55
CA ASP A 177 -1.39 -24.01 14.56
C ASP A 177 -0.49 -25.24 14.39
N HIS A 178 0.37 -25.48 15.38
CA HIS A 178 1.29 -26.64 15.39
C HIS A 178 0.73 -27.81 16.21
N THR A 179 -0.52 -27.70 16.67
CA THR A 179 -1.16 -28.63 17.61
C THR A 179 -2.34 -29.35 17.01
N ASN A 180 -3.15 -28.69 16.19
CA ASN A 180 -4.26 -29.31 15.47
C ASN A 180 -3.85 -29.58 14.00
N PRO A 181 -4.27 -30.72 13.42
CA PRO A 181 -3.93 -31.12 12.06
C PRO A 181 -4.60 -30.28 10.97
#